data_AF-A0A3R7EMR3-F1
#
_entry.id   AF-A0A3R7EMR3-F1
#
_cell.length_a   1.000
_cell.length_b   1.000
_cell.length_c   1.000
_cell.angle_alpha   90.00
_cell.angle_beta   90.00
_cell.angle_gamma   90.00
#
_symmetry.space_group_name_H-M   'P 1'
#
loop_
_entity.id
_entity.type
_entity.pdbx_description
1 polymer ?
#
loop_
_entity_poly.entity_id
_entity_poly.type
_entity_poly.pdbx_seq_one_letter_code
_entity_poly.pdbx_strand_id
1 'polypeptide(L)'
;MTPGRGLSADQRTEVLYLLRAGRTTQEAAQAIGKTAQSLTATANHDAELRAALDGLPVAAQVAAHRCDFLTALARNGGNRAAAEHELGFAKGTSATWAARDPQYAAVEKAFLEWLAGFNPHTSLRLTDAMLDKAAALIEQGTPVLHAAKALGTTDRTLRTRAKGHPRLSRAMAGVKTGRPRGPQTRPISLSPEREQRLRHLWELGTPVDVMADGMDVSSSTVRRWAKERGFPPRGPGRQGSGRPGARTPQQEQTLREMWGTATNVEIARALGVNQATVPKWAAALGLPPLGRS
;
A
#
# COMPACT_ATOMS: atom_id res chain seq x y z
N MET A 1 12.60 8.92 12.29
CA MET A 1 12.95 8.45 10.94
C MET A 1 13.61 7.09 11.08
N THR A 2 12.96 6.02 10.63
CA THR A 2 13.57 4.68 10.62
C THR A 2 14.61 4.67 9.50
N PRO A 3 15.89 4.29 9.74
CA PRO A 3 16.87 4.14 8.66
C PRO A 3 16.27 3.23 7.58
N GLY A 4 16.10 3.81 6.39
CA GLY A 4 15.07 3.43 5.44
C GLY A 4 15.28 2.06 4.79
N ARG A 5 14.19 1.36 4.52
CA ARG A 5 14.16 0.12 3.73
C ARG A 5 14.58 0.31 2.26
N GLY A 6 14.87 1.53 1.81
CA GLY A 6 15.24 1.85 0.42
C GLY A 6 16.74 1.88 0.14
N LEU A 7 17.08 2.20 -1.10
CA LEU A 7 18.43 2.56 -1.53
C LEU A 7 18.72 4.02 -1.18
N SER A 8 19.95 4.34 -0.77
CA SER A 8 20.40 5.74 -0.80
C SER A 8 20.58 6.23 -2.23
N ALA A 9 20.68 7.55 -2.44
CA ALA A 9 20.93 8.13 -3.76
C ALA A 9 22.24 7.60 -4.37
N ASP A 10 23.29 7.44 -3.56
CA ASP A 10 24.59 6.90 -3.99
C ASP A 10 24.47 5.42 -4.36
N GLN A 11 23.78 4.62 -3.52
CA GLN A 11 23.55 3.20 -3.82
C GLN A 11 22.74 3.01 -5.10
N ARG A 12 21.72 3.85 -5.31
CA ARG A 12 20.91 3.84 -6.54
C ARG A 12 21.77 4.15 -7.76
N THR A 13 22.62 5.19 -7.66
CA THR A 13 23.53 5.59 -8.73
C THR A 13 24.51 4.47 -9.07
N GLU A 14 25.10 3.85 -8.05
CA GLU A 14 26.03 2.72 -8.21
C GLU A 14 25.36 1.52 -8.89
N VAL A 15 24.15 1.15 -8.45
CA VAL A 15 23.41 0.04 -9.08
C VAL A 15 23.12 0.32 -10.55
N LEU A 16 22.62 1.52 -10.87
CA LEU A 16 22.33 1.89 -12.26
C LEU A 16 23.61 1.87 -13.11
N TYR A 17 24.74 2.34 -12.57
CA TYR A 17 26.04 2.26 -13.24
C TYR A 17 26.43 0.81 -13.55
N LEU A 18 26.35 -0.08 -12.55
CA LEU A 18 26.71 -1.49 -12.72
C LEU A 18 25.80 -2.22 -13.72
N LEU A 19 24.48 -2.02 -13.62
CA LEU A 19 23.52 -2.63 -14.55
C LEU A 19 23.77 -2.17 -16.00
N ARG A 20 24.07 -0.87 -16.20
CA ARG A 20 24.40 -0.32 -17.53
C ARG A 20 25.73 -0.84 -18.08
N ALA A 21 26.66 -1.22 -17.21
CA ALA A 21 27.90 -1.89 -17.58
C ALA A 21 27.70 -3.39 -17.89
N GLY A 22 26.47 -3.89 -17.91
CA GLY A 22 26.14 -5.29 -18.23
C GLY A 22 26.32 -6.25 -17.04
N ARG A 23 26.49 -5.73 -15.82
CA ARG A 23 26.51 -6.57 -14.62
C ARG A 23 25.13 -7.16 -14.35
N THR A 24 25.14 -8.35 -13.77
CA THR A 24 23.91 -9.01 -13.34
C THR A 24 23.29 -8.28 -12.15
N THR A 25 21.97 -8.45 -11.97
CA THR A 25 21.24 -7.97 -10.79
C THR A 25 21.87 -8.41 -9.48
N GLN A 26 22.43 -9.62 -9.44
CA GLN A 26 23.05 -10.17 -8.23
C GLN A 26 24.37 -9.46 -7.90
N GLU A 27 25.24 -9.25 -8.89
CA GLU A 27 26.49 -8.48 -8.72
C GLU A 27 26.19 -7.04 -8.30
N ALA A 28 25.24 -6.38 -8.97
CA ALA A 28 24.87 -5.00 -8.65
C ALA A 28 24.30 -4.86 -7.22
N ALA A 29 23.47 -5.81 -6.77
CA ALA A 29 22.96 -5.82 -5.41
C ALA A 29 24.07 -6.09 -4.38
N GLN A 30 24.98 -7.03 -4.66
CA GLN A 30 26.11 -7.34 -3.77
C GLN A 30 27.04 -6.14 -3.57
N ALA A 31 27.31 -5.37 -4.63
CA ALA A 31 28.18 -4.19 -4.57
C ALA A 31 27.71 -3.14 -3.54
N ILE A 32 26.39 -3.04 -3.31
CA ILE A 32 25.80 -2.11 -2.34
C ILE A 32 25.38 -2.78 -1.03
N GLY A 33 25.79 -4.03 -0.79
CA GLY A 33 25.45 -4.79 0.42
C GLY A 33 23.95 -5.12 0.54
N LYS A 34 23.26 -5.32 -0.58
CA LYS A 34 21.83 -5.71 -0.64
C LYS A 34 21.67 -7.06 -1.31
N THR A 35 20.48 -7.65 -1.15
CA THR A 35 20.09 -8.86 -1.90
C THR A 35 19.42 -8.48 -3.21
N ALA A 36 19.53 -9.33 -4.24
CA ALA A 36 18.81 -9.14 -5.50
C ALA A 36 17.30 -8.99 -5.28
N GLN A 37 16.71 -9.76 -4.36
CA GLN A 37 15.29 -9.65 -4.00
C GLN A 37 14.94 -8.26 -3.42
N SER A 38 15.79 -7.71 -2.53
CA SER A 38 15.59 -6.36 -1.99
C SER A 38 15.69 -5.30 -3.09
N LEU A 39 16.55 -5.53 -4.08
CA LEU A 39 16.72 -4.61 -5.20
C LEU A 39 15.48 -4.63 -6.12
N THR A 40 14.97 -5.81 -6.47
CA THR A 40 13.72 -5.98 -7.23
C THR A 40 12.53 -5.35 -6.49
N ALA A 41 12.43 -5.54 -5.18
CA ALA A 41 11.37 -4.93 -4.38
C ALA A 41 11.45 -3.40 -4.39
N THR A 42 12.65 -2.82 -4.40
CA THR A 42 12.83 -1.36 -4.54
C THR A 42 12.44 -0.87 -5.94
N ALA A 43 12.79 -1.62 -6.98
CA ALA A 43 12.48 -1.29 -8.36
C ALA A 43 10.96 -1.20 -8.64
N ASN A 44 10.10 -1.81 -7.82
CA ASN A 44 8.65 -1.65 -7.93
C ASN A 44 8.16 -0.21 -7.70
N HIS A 45 9.01 0.66 -7.16
CA HIS A 45 8.73 2.07 -6.90
C HIS A 45 9.67 3.03 -7.63
N ASP A 46 10.49 2.52 -8.54
CA ASP A 46 11.51 3.28 -9.27
C ASP A 46 11.58 2.75 -10.71
N ALA A 47 10.91 3.43 -11.64
CA ALA A 47 10.73 2.92 -12.99
C ALA A 47 12.04 2.89 -13.78
N GLU A 48 13.00 3.78 -13.49
CA GLU A 48 14.34 3.74 -14.09
C GLU A 48 15.08 2.47 -13.67
N LEU A 49 15.08 2.17 -12.37
CA LEU A 49 15.72 0.98 -11.85
C LEU A 49 15.03 -0.30 -12.37
N ARG A 50 13.69 -0.30 -12.45
CA ARG A 50 12.94 -1.42 -13.06
C ARG A 50 13.37 -1.64 -14.50
N ALA A 51 13.41 -0.58 -15.30
CA ALA A 51 13.84 -0.65 -16.70
C ALA A 51 15.28 -1.15 -16.84
N ALA A 52 16.18 -0.74 -15.93
CA ALA A 52 17.57 -1.21 -15.92
C ALA A 52 17.67 -2.71 -15.60
N LEU A 53 16.89 -3.20 -14.62
CA LEU A 53 16.84 -4.62 -14.27
C LEU A 53 16.27 -5.49 -15.40
N ASP A 54 15.36 -4.94 -16.20
CA ASP A 54 14.80 -5.61 -17.37
C ASP A 54 15.73 -5.53 -18.61
N GLY A 55 16.92 -4.95 -18.47
CA GLY A 55 17.91 -4.86 -19.55
C GLY A 55 17.54 -3.88 -20.67
N LEU A 56 16.66 -2.92 -20.40
CA LEU A 56 16.23 -1.95 -21.41
C LEU A 56 17.36 -0.96 -21.74
N PRO A 57 17.41 -0.41 -22.97
CA PRO A 57 18.40 0.61 -23.35
C PRO A 57 18.36 1.83 -22.42
N VAL A 58 19.51 2.49 -22.22
CA VAL A 58 19.64 3.67 -21.33
C VAL A 58 18.61 4.76 -21.65
N ALA A 59 18.30 4.99 -22.93
CA ALA A 59 17.28 5.95 -23.34
C ALA A 59 15.89 5.63 -22.76
N ALA A 60 15.49 4.35 -22.72
CA ALA A 60 14.23 3.91 -22.14
C ALA A 60 14.22 4.03 -20.61
N GLN A 61 15.35 3.76 -19.95
CA GLN A 61 15.51 3.95 -18.51
C GLN A 61 15.31 5.43 -18.12
N VAL A 62 15.97 6.35 -18.84
CA VAL A 62 15.83 7.80 -18.64
C VAL A 62 14.41 8.27 -18.90
N ALA A 63 13.74 7.74 -19.93
CA ALA A 63 12.34 8.04 -20.20
C ALA A 63 11.43 7.58 -19.04
N ALA A 64 11.63 6.38 -18.50
CA ALA A 64 10.89 5.88 -17.35
C ALA A 64 11.05 6.78 -16.11
N HIS A 65 12.29 7.21 -15.83
CA HIS A 65 12.59 8.16 -14.75
C HIS A 65 11.81 9.48 -14.91
N ARG A 66 11.76 10.02 -16.12
CA ARG A 66 11.03 11.24 -16.43
C ARG A 66 9.52 11.05 -16.34
N CYS A 67 9.00 9.88 -16.67
CA CYS A 67 7.58 9.53 -16.50
C CYS A 67 7.16 9.50 -15.02
N ASP A 68 8.00 8.97 -14.13
CA ASP A 68 7.75 9.02 -12.68
C ASP A 68 7.66 10.48 -12.21
N PHE A 69 8.57 11.34 -12.68
CA PHE A 69 8.52 12.78 -12.41
C PHE A 69 7.23 13.43 -12.90
N LEU A 70 6.83 13.21 -14.15
CA LEU A 70 5.59 13.78 -14.69
C LEU A 70 4.35 13.29 -13.92
N THR A 71 4.36 12.02 -13.47
CA THR A 71 3.30 11.46 -12.63
C THR A 71 3.25 12.14 -11.26
N ALA A 72 4.40 12.37 -10.62
CA ALA A 72 4.47 13.15 -9.38
C ALA A 72 4.04 14.61 -9.62
N LEU A 73 4.44 15.22 -10.74
CA LEU A 73 4.08 16.57 -11.11
C LEU A 73 2.56 16.74 -11.23
N ALA A 74 1.86 15.77 -11.84
CA ALA A 74 0.40 15.77 -11.90
C ALA A 74 -0.25 15.67 -10.52
N ARG A 75 0.23 14.76 -9.66
CA ARG A 75 -0.29 14.60 -8.29
C ARG A 75 -0.09 15.85 -7.43
N ASN A 76 0.95 16.63 -7.72
CA ASN A 76 1.26 17.89 -7.05
C ASN A 76 0.77 19.14 -7.80
N GLY A 77 -0.15 18.98 -8.76
CA GLY A 77 -0.79 20.10 -9.46
C GLY A 77 0.18 21.02 -10.21
N GLY A 78 1.27 20.46 -10.77
CA GLY A 78 2.28 21.22 -11.51
C GLY A 78 3.38 21.83 -10.64
N ASN A 79 3.38 21.62 -9.32
CA ASN A 79 4.46 22.10 -8.46
C ASN A 79 5.71 21.22 -8.59
N ARG A 80 6.69 21.70 -9.37
CA ARG A 80 7.98 21.02 -9.60
C ARG A 80 8.72 20.67 -8.32
N ALA A 81 8.88 21.63 -7.40
CA ALA A 81 9.65 21.41 -6.17
C ALA A 81 9.01 20.34 -5.28
N ALA A 82 7.68 20.30 -5.21
CA ALA A 82 6.96 19.26 -4.48
C ALA A 82 7.14 17.88 -5.14
N ALA A 83 7.07 17.80 -6.47
CA ALA A 83 7.29 16.56 -7.21
C ALA A 83 8.73 16.04 -7.05
N GLU A 84 9.74 16.92 -7.12
CA GLU A 84 11.15 16.58 -6.85
C GLU A 84 11.33 16.06 -5.43
N HIS A 85 10.76 16.75 -4.43
CA HIS A 85 10.81 16.31 -3.04
C HIS A 85 10.14 14.95 -2.83
N GLU A 86 8.98 14.71 -3.46
CA GLU A 86 8.25 13.45 -3.35
C GLU A 86 9.08 12.26 -3.84
N LEU A 87 9.80 12.43 -4.95
CA LEU A 87 10.66 11.39 -5.52
C LEU A 87 12.07 11.36 -4.90
N GLY A 88 12.37 12.27 -3.97
CA GLY A 88 13.69 12.38 -3.35
C GLY A 88 14.78 12.91 -4.29
N PHE A 89 14.41 13.67 -5.33
CA PHE A 89 15.36 14.30 -6.22
C PHE A 89 15.97 15.56 -5.62
N ALA A 90 17.18 15.89 -6.05
CA ALA A 90 17.79 17.18 -5.75
C ALA A 90 16.96 18.30 -6.39
N LYS A 91 16.87 19.45 -5.72
CA LYS A 91 16.14 20.62 -6.21
C LYS A 91 16.71 21.08 -7.56
N GLY A 92 15.85 21.25 -8.57
CA GLY A 92 16.25 21.68 -9.92
C GLY A 92 16.74 20.54 -10.84
N THR A 93 16.56 19.29 -10.44
CA THR A 93 16.86 18.12 -11.27
C THR A 93 16.10 18.18 -12.60
N SER A 94 14.79 18.48 -12.55
CA SER A 94 13.97 18.56 -13.77
C SER A 94 14.41 19.70 -14.68
N ALA A 95 14.74 20.87 -14.12
CA ALA A 95 15.27 22.00 -14.89
C ALA A 95 16.59 21.63 -15.59
N THR A 96 17.46 20.87 -14.92
CA THR A 96 18.71 20.37 -15.50
C THR A 96 18.44 19.40 -16.66
N TRP A 97 17.44 18.53 -16.55
CA TRP A 97 17.02 17.67 -17.66
C TRP A 97 16.49 18.48 -18.84
N ALA A 98 15.63 19.47 -18.59
CA ALA A 98 15.06 20.32 -19.63
C ALA A 98 16.13 21.14 -20.38
N ALA A 99 17.16 21.60 -19.66
CA ALA A 99 18.29 22.31 -20.26
C ALA A 99 19.16 21.42 -21.18
N ARG A 100 19.27 20.12 -20.86
CA ARG A 100 20.09 19.16 -21.62
C ARG A 100 19.32 18.50 -22.77
N ASP A 101 18.00 18.42 -22.66
CA ASP A 101 17.15 17.69 -23.59
C ASP A 101 15.92 18.53 -23.99
N PRO A 102 15.98 19.18 -25.17
CA PRO A 102 14.87 19.99 -25.68
C PRO A 102 13.57 19.22 -25.88
N GLN A 103 13.63 17.91 -26.16
CA GLN A 103 12.43 17.10 -26.33
C GLN A 103 11.72 16.91 -24.98
N TYR A 104 12.47 16.62 -23.92
CA TYR A 104 11.90 16.58 -22.58
C TYR A 104 11.34 17.94 -22.13
N ALA A 105 12.03 19.04 -22.42
CA ALA A 105 11.54 20.38 -22.11
C ALA A 105 10.18 20.66 -22.79
N ALA A 106 10.02 20.26 -24.06
CA ALA A 106 8.77 20.41 -24.78
C ALA A 106 7.64 19.56 -24.18
N VAL A 107 7.93 18.30 -23.81
CA VAL A 107 6.96 17.41 -23.14
C VAL A 107 6.55 17.97 -21.78
N GLU A 108 7.49 18.40 -20.94
CA GLU A 108 7.19 18.96 -19.63
C GLU A 108 6.36 20.24 -19.74
N LYS A 109 6.69 21.12 -20.69
CA LYS A 109 5.91 22.33 -20.97
C LYS A 109 4.48 22.00 -21.38
N ALA A 110 4.30 21.12 -22.37
CA ALA A 110 2.97 20.69 -22.82
C ALA A 110 2.16 20.04 -21.69
N PHE A 111 2.83 19.26 -20.83
CA PHE A 111 2.19 18.63 -19.67
C PHE A 111 1.75 19.65 -18.62
N LEU A 112 2.56 20.69 -18.36
CA LEU A 112 2.20 21.78 -17.46
C LEU A 112 1.08 22.67 -18.02
N GLU A 113 1.08 22.94 -19.33
CA GLU A 113 -0.03 23.63 -20.00
C GLU A 113 -1.31 22.80 -19.90
N TRP A 114 -1.22 21.49 -20.12
CA TRP A 114 -2.32 20.57 -19.90
C TRP A 114 -2.78 20.59 -18.44
N LEU A 115 -1.89 20.55 -17.44
CA LEU A 115 -2.25 20.65 -16.02
C LEU A 115 -2.85 22.02 -15.64
N ALA A 116 -2.42 23.11 -16.27
CA ALA A 116 -2.98 24.43 -16.02
C ALA A 116 -4.43 24.53 -16.54
N GLY A 117 -4.73 23.88 -17.67
CA GLY A 117 -6.10 23.73 -18.17
C GLY A 117 -6.90 22.64 -17.43
N PHE A 118 -6.21 21.59 -16.98
CA PHE A 118 -6.76 20.47 -16.24
C PHE A 118 -6.79 20.84 -14.76
N ASN A 119 -7.80 21.58 -14.35
CA ASN A 119 -7.96 21.93 -12.95
C ASN A 119 -8.21 20.62 -12.14
N PRO A 120 -7.22 20.03 -11.43
CA PRO A 120 -7.42 18.76 -10.71
C PRO A 120 -8.40 18.95 -9.53
N HIS A 121 -8.63 20.22 -9.18
CA HIS A 121 -9.62 20.70 -8.22
C HIS A 121 -10.82 21.41 -8.86
N THR A 122 -11.05 21.22 -10.16
CA THR A 122 -12.43 20.98 -10.59
C THR A 122 -12.88 19.60 -10.06
N SER A 123 -12.78 19.33 -8.74
CA SER A 123 -14.03 19.29 -7.97
C SER A 123 -15.02 20.20 -8.67
N LEU A 124 -15.93 19.62 -9.46
CA LEU A 124 -16.99 20.35 -10.15
C LEU A 124 -17.34 21.53 -9.25
N ARG A 125 -16.93 22.75 -9.65
CA ARG A 125 -17.16 23.92 -8.80
C ARG A 125 -18.66 23.94 -8.69
N LEU A 126 -19.17 23.47 -7.55
CA LEU A 126 -20.60 23.29 -7.36
C LEU A 126 -21.14 24.71 -7.41
N THR A 127 -21.67 25.07 -8.57
CA THR A 127 -22.32 26.34 -8.78
C THR A 127 -23.60 26.35 -7.96
N ASP A 128 -24.13 27.53 -7.66
CA ASP A 128 -25.41 27.62 -6.96
C ASP A 128 -26.51 26.88 -7.72
N ALA A 129 -26.50 26.91 -9.06
CA ALA A 129 -27.40 26.11 -9.90
C ALA A 129 -27.26 24.59 -9.67
N MET A 130 -26.04 24.07 -9.46
CA MET A 130 -25.84 22.66 -9.13
C MET A 130 -26.32 22.33 -7.72
N LEU A 131 -26.14 23.26 -6.76
CA LEU A 131 -26.61 23.09 -5.39
C LEU A 131 -28.14 23.17 -5.31
N ASP A 132 -28.76 24.03 -6.11
CA ASP A 132 -30.22 24.07 -6.31
C ASP A 132 -30.76 22.79 -6.94
N LYS A 133 -30.06 22.24 -7.94
CA LYS A 133 -30.39 20.92 -8.50
C LYS A 133 -30.26 19.81 -7.44
N ALA A 134 -29.23 19.85 -6.61
CA ALA A 134 -29.07 18.93 -5.48
C ALA A 134 -30.24 19.04 -4.50
N ALA A 135 -30.63 20.28 -4.17
CA ALA A 135 -31.74 20.57 -3.27
C ALA A 135 -33.06 20.04 -3.84
N ALA A 136 -33.34 20.29 -5.12
CA ALA A 136 -34.53 19.79 -5.81
C ALA A 136 -34.62 18.26 -5.78
N LEU A 137 -33.51 17.55 -6.02
CA LEU A 137 -33.48 16.08 -5.93
C LEU A 137 -33.80 15.59 -4.50
N ILE A 138 -33.25 16.25 -3.49
CA ILE A 138 -33.47 15.90 -2.08
C ILE A 138 -34.92 16.20 -1.66
N GLU A 139 -35.47 17.33 -2.09
CA GLU A 139 -36.87 17.73 -1.87
C GLU A 139 -37.85 16.71 -2.47
N GLN A 140 -37.47 16.05 -3.58
CA GLN A 140 -38.22 14.95 -4.20
C GLN A 140 -38.04 13.59 -3.50
N GLY A 141 -37.32 13.53 -2.38
CA GLY A 141 -37.07 12.30 -1.63
C GLY A 141 -35.84 11.49 -2.09
N THR A 142 -35.02 12.01 -3.00
CA THR A 142 -33.79 11.33 -3.42
C THR A 142 -32.78 11.29 -2.26
N PRO A 143 -32.18 10.12 -1.93
CA PRO A 143 -31.15 10.06 -0.90
C PRO A 143 -29.96 10.98 -1.24
N VAL A 144 -29.42 11.68 -0.24
CA VAL A 144 -28.33 12.67 -0.42
C VAL A 144 -27.13 12.07 -1.16
N LEU A 145 -26.80 10.79 -0.90
CA LEU A 145 -25.73 10.09 -1.61
C LEU A 145 -25.99 9.98 -3.13
N HIS A 146 -27.23 9.70 -3.53
CA HIS A 146 -27.61 9.61 -4.94
C HIS A 146 -27.61 11.01 -5.60
N ALA A 147 -28.10 12.04 -4.90
CA ALA A 147 -28.00 13.41 -5.36
C ALA A 147 -26.53 13.86 -5.53
N ALA A 148 -25.63 13.48 -4.62
CA ALA A 148 -24.20 13.75 -4.73
C ALA A 148 -23.57 13.06 -5.95
N LYS A 149 -23.87 11.77 -6.16
CA LYS A 149 -23.39 11.01 -7.32
C LYS A 149 -23.88 11.61 -8.64
N ALA A 150 -25.15 12.02 -8.72
CA ALA A 150 -25.73 12.67 -9.91
C ALA A 150 -25.01 13.99 -10.29
N LEU A 151 -24.31 14.60 -9.34
CA LEU A 151 -23.53 15.83 -9.52
C LEU A 151 -22.01 15.59 -9.55
N GLY A 152 -21.56 14.34 -9.64
CA GLY A 152 -20.13 14.00 -9.67
C GLY A 152 -19.38 14.41 -8.39
N THR A 153 -20.07 14.44 -7.24
CA THR A 153 -19.49 14.88 -5.97
C THR A 153 -19.75 13.87 -4.84
N THR A 154 -19.25 14.18 -3.64
CA THR A 154 -19.43 13.32 -2.45
C THR A 154 -20.53 13.87 -1.53
N ASP A 155 -21.18 12.98 -0.77
CA ASP A 155 -22.14 13.37 0.29
C ASP A 155 -21.50 14.35 1.29
N ARG A 156 -20.22 14.13 1.65
CA ARG A 156 -19.45 15.04 2.50
C ARG A 156 -19.35 16.43 1.89
N THR A 157 -19.06 16.53 0.59
CA THR A 157 -18.94 17.81 -0.12
C THR A 157 -20.27 18.57 -0.12
N LEU A 158 -21.39 17.90 -0.44
CA LEU A 158 -22.72 18.53 -0.41
C LEU A 158 -23.08 19.03 0.98
N ARG A 159 -22.83 18.25 2.04
CA ARG A 159 -23.10 18.66 3.43
C ARG A 159 -22.28 19.88 3.85
N THR A 160 -21.01 19.92 3.47
CA THR A 160 -20.16 21.09 3.72
C THR A 160 -20.71 22.33 3.02
N ARG A 161 -21.11 22.20 1.75
CA ARG A 161 -21.66 23.31 0.95
C ARG A 161 -23.04 23.77 1.41
N ALA A 162 -23.87 22.87 1.93
CA ALA A 162 -25.20 23.19 2.46
C ALA A 162 -25.15 24.28 3.53
N LYS A 163 -24.08 24.36 4.33
CA LYS A 163 -23.91 25.40 5.37
C LYS A 163 -23.95 26.83 4.81
N GLY A 164 -23.52 27.03 3.57
CA GLY A 164 -23.48 28.33 2.90
C GLY A 164 -24.56 28.54 1.85
N HIS A 165 -25.44 27.57 1.62
CA HIS A 165 -26.43 27.61 0.54
C HIS A 165 -27.86 27.43 1.10
N PRO A 166 -28.68 28.50 1.20
CA PRO A 166 -29.94 28.48 1.95
C PRO A 166 -30.93 27.38 1.56
N ARG A 167 -31.12 27.15 0.25
CA ARG A 167 -32.07 26.14 -0.24
C ARG A 167 -31.63 24.72 0.09
N LEU A 168 -30.40 24.36 -0.29
CA LEU A 168 -29.80 23.07 0.06
C LEU A 168 -29.77 22.82 1.57
N SER A 169 -29.49 23.84 2.39
CA SER A 169 -29.58 23.74 3.84
C SER A 169 -30.97 23.32 4.31
N ARG A 170 -32.02 23.99 3.79
CA ARG A 170 -33.42 23.67 4.10
C ARG A 170 -33.80 22.26 3.65
N ALA A 171 -33.43 21.87 2.43
CA ALA A 171 -33.65 20.53 1.91
C ALA A 171 -32.98 19.46 2.79
N MET A 172 -31.76 19.72 3.26
CA MET A 172 -31.03 18.80 4.15
C MET A 172 -31.58 18.73 5.57
N ALA A 173 -32.17 19.81 6.09
CA ALA A 173 -32.73 19.83 7.45
C ALA A 173 -33.90 18.85 7.62
N GLY A 174 -34.67 18.59 6.56
CA GLY A 174 -35.73 17.58 6.53
C GLY A 174 -35.22 16.14 6.39
N VAL A 175 -33.97 15.96 5.93
CA VAL A 175 -33.34 14.64 5.84
C VAL A 175 -32.88 14.26 7.23
N LYS A 176 -33.58 13.32 7.88
CA LYS A 176 -33.09 12.69 9.11
C LYS A 176 -31.66 12.19 8.86
N THR A 177 -30.68 12.86 9.47
CA THR A 177 -29.24 12.58 9.32
C THR A 177 -28.81 11.26 9.92
N GLY A 178 -29.75 10.49 10.47
CA GLY A 178 -29.60 9.07 10.59
C GLY A 178 -29.31 8.55 9.20
N ARG A 179 -28.02 8.32 8.88
CA ARG A 179 -27.62 7.42 7.80
C ARG A 179 -28.67 6.32 7.84
N PRO A 180 -29.50 6.12 6.80
CA PRO A 180 -30.23 4.87 6.72
C PRO A 180 -29.12 3.86 6.93
N ARG A 181 -29.16 3.14 8.07
CA ARG A 181 -28.21 2.07 8.33
C ARG A 181 -28.44 1.21 7.10
N GLY A 182 -27.52 1.29 6.14
CA GLY A 182 -27.67 0.58 4.86
C GLY A 182 -28.11 -0.82 5.24
N PRO A 183 -29.18 -1.31 4.58
CA PRO A 183 -30.11 -2.32 5.12
C PRO A 183 -29.33 -3.20 6.06
N GLN A 184 -29.50 -2.98 7.39
CA GLN A 184 -28.57 -3.52 8.41
C GLN A 184 -28.22 -4.92 7.95
N THR A 185 -27.02 -5.09 7.37
CA THR A 185 -26.65 -6.38 6.82
C THR A 185 -26.73 -7.26 8.03
N ARG A 186 -27.77 -8.10 8.08
CA ARG A 186 -28.12 -8.85 9.29
C ARG A 186 -26.80 -9.45 9.71
N PRO A 187 -26.31 -9.12 10.92
CA PRO A 187 -24.96 -9.49 11.30
C PRO A 187 -24.81 -10.96 10.99
N ILE A 188 -23.90 -11.28 10.07
CA ILE A 188 -23.77 -12.62 9.54
C ILE A 188 -23.64 -13.53 10.76
N SER A 189 -24.63 -14.41 10.94
CA SER A 189 -24.64 -15.32 12.07
C SER A 189 -23.52 -16.32 11.87
N LEU A 190 -22.80 -16.63 12.94
CA LEU A 190 -21.79 -17.66 12.90
C LEU A 190 -22.49 -19.02 12.93
N SER A 191 -22.70 -19.61 11.75
CA SER A 191 -23.19 -20.99 11.61
C SER A 191 -22.21 -21.99 12.26
N PRO A 192 -22.68 -23.16 12.73
CA PRO A 192 -21.81 -24.19 13.34
C PRO A 192 -20.60 -24.58 12.47
N GLU A 193 -20.78 -24.71 11.15
CA GLU A 193 -19.68 -25.03 10.22
C GLU A 193 -18.60 -23.95 10.17
N ARG A 194 -19.02 -22.68 10.09
CA ARG A 194 -18.11 -21.52 10.15
C ARG A 194 -17.42 -21.42 11.51
N GLU A 195 -18.08 -21.80 12.61
CA GLU A 195 -17.46 -21.84 13.92
C GLU A 195 -16.36 -22.91 14.00
N GLN A 196 -16.63 -24.12 13.49
CA GLN A 196 -15.64 -25.19 13.42
C GLN A 196 -14.45 -24.80 12.53
N ARG A 197 -14.73 -24.18 11.37
CA ARG A 197 -13.69 -23.68 10.47
C ARG A 197 -12.87 -22.55 11.10
N LEU A 198 -13.52 -21.61 11.78
CA LEU A 198 -12.84 -20.54 12.52
C LEU A 198 -11.92 -21.14 13.59
N ARG A 199 -12.41 -22.10 14.40
CA ARG A 199 -11.62 -22.79 15.44
C ARG A 199 -10.38 -23.45 14.85
N HIS A 200 -10.56 -24.26 13.80
CA HIS A 200 -9.47 -24.96 13.13
C HIS A 200 -8.41 -23.99 12.58
N LEU A 201 -8.84 -22.97 11.81
CA LEU A 201 -7.92 -21.96 11.27
C LEU A 201 -7.22 -21.14 12.38
N TRP A 202 -7.90 -20.94 13.51
CA TRP A 202 -7.35 -20.24 14.66
C TRP A 202 -6.29 -21.05 15.40
N GLU A 203 -6.49 -22.35 15.55
CA GLU A 203 -5.50 -23.27 16.13
C GLU A 203 -4.26 -23.39 15.24
N LEU A 204 -4.46 -23.38 13.90
CA LEU A 204 -3.37 -23.41 12.92
C LEU A 204 -2.54 -22.11 12.82
N GLY A 205 -2.87 -21.06 13.59
CA GLY A 205 -2.10 -19.81 13.50
C GLY A 205 -2.36 -18.98 12.23
N THR A 206 -3.31 -19.37 11.37
CA THR A 206 -3.62 -18.72 10.08
C THR A 206 -3.83 -17.19 10.21
N PRO A 207 -3.30 -16.32 9.34
CA PRO A 207 -3.56 -14.89 9.40
C PRO A 207 -5.06 -14.52 9.27
N VAL A 208 -5.51 -13.49 9.98
CA VAL A 208 -6.94 -13.12 10.09
C VAL A 208 -7.53 -12.66 8.75
N ASP A 209 -6.74 -12.00 7.92
CA ASP A 209 -7.08 -11.65 6.53
C ASP A 209 -7.29 -12.89 5.67
N VAL A 210 -6.39 -13.87 5.73
CA VAL A 210 -6.57 -15.16 5.01
C VAL A 210 -7.81 -15.92 5.50
N MET A 211 -8.07 -15.90 6.82
CA MET A 211 -9.31 -16.46 7.37
C MET A 211 -10.56 -15.75 6.84
N ALA A 212 -10.49 -14.42 6.74
CA ALA A 212 -11.59 -13.57 6.30
C ALA A 212 -11.95 -13.87 4.83
N ASP A 213 -10.95 -13.94 3.96
CA ASP A 213 -11.12 -14.31 2.55
C ASP A 213 -11.67 -15.73 2.41
N GLY A 214 -11.12 -16.70 3.16
CA GLY A 214 -11.57 -18.10 3.10
C GLY A 214 -12.99 -18.36 3.61
N MET A 215 -13.55 -17.45 4.41
CA MET A 215 -14.91 -17.53 4.95
C MET A 215 -15.89 -16.53 4.30
N ASP A 216 -15.42 -15.74 3.34
CA ASP A 216 -16.15 -14.67 2.67
C ASP A 216 -16.79 -13.68 3.66
N VAL A 217 -15.97 -13.16 4.57
CA VAL A 217 -16.37 -12.15 5.56
C VAL A 217 -15.27 -11.11 5.76
N SER A 218 -15.58 -9.98 6.40
CA SER A 218 -14.53 -9.00 6.74
C SER A 218 -13.61 -9.49 7.87
N SER A 219 -12.35 -9.04 7.89
CA SER A 219 -11.43 -9.31 9.02
C SER A 219 -12.00 -8.85 10.37
N SER A 220 -12.80 -7.77 10.36
CA SER A 220 -13.51 -7.28 11.56
C SER A 220 -14.55 -8.27 12.06
N THR A 221 -15.27 -8.94 11.14
CA THR A 221 -16.23 -10.01 11.46
C THR A 221 -15.52 -11.19 12.11
N VAL A 222 -14.39 -11.64 11.56
CA VAL A 222 -13.58 -12.73 12.13
C VAL A 222 -13.11 -12.40 13.54
N ARG A 223 -12.55 -11.20 13.75
CA ARG A 223 -12.09 -10.76 15.08
C ARG A 223 -13.23 -10.70 16.10
N ARG A 224 -14.41 -10.22 15.67
CA ARG A 224 -15.60 -10.18 16.50
C ARG A 224 -16.04 -11.59 16.90
N TRP A 225 -16.18 -12.51 15.94
CA TRP A 225 -16.54 -13.90 16.21
C TRP A 225 -15.51 -14.59 17.12
N ALA A 226 -14.21 -14.34 16.90
CA ALA A 226 -13.16 -14.89 17.74
C ALA A 226 -13.28 -14.42 19.19
N LYS A 227 -13.55 -13.12 19.39
CA LYS A 227 -13.78 -12.53 20.71
C LYS A 227 -15.04 -13.11 21.38
N GLU A 228 -16.15 -13.20 20.65
CA GLU A 228 -17.43 -13.74 21.15
C GLU A 228 -17.32 -15.21 21.58
N ARG A 229 -16.40 -15.98 20.99
CA ARG A 229 -16.15 -17.39 21.33
C ARG A 229 -14.98 -17.61 22.30
N GLY A 230 -14.43 -16.54 22.88
CA GLY A 230 -13.37 -16.63 23.89
C GLY A 230 -12.01 -17.06 23.36
N PHE A 231 -11.76 -16.96 22.04
CA PHE A 231 -10.43 -17.23 21.51
C PHE A 231 -9.43 -16.17 22.01
N PRO A 232 -8.18 -16.56 22.32
CA PRO A 232 -7.18 -15.63 22.83
C PRO A 232 -6.92 -14.53 21.78
N PRO A 233 -6.81 -13.26 22.20
CA PRO A 233 -6.60 -12.16 21.28
C PRO A 233 -5.26 -12.36 20.56
N ARG A 234 -5.33 -12.48 19.24
CA ARG A 234 -4.14 -12.33 18.40
C ARG A 234 -3.79 -10.85 18.44
N GLY A 235 -2.66 -10.53 19.08
CA GLY A 235 -2.24 -9.15 19.29
C GLY A 235 -2.37 -8.34 18.00
N PRO A 236 -2.82 -7.07 18.06
CA PRO A 236 -2.94 -6.23 16.88
C PRO A 236 -1.60 -6.28 16.18
N GLY A 237 -1.58 -6.81 14.96
CA GLY A 237 -0.36 -7.09 14.22
C GLY A 237 0.50 -5.83 14.14
N ARG A 238 1.42 -5.65 15.09
CA ARG A 238 2.64 -4.90 14.86
C ARG A 238 3.42 -5.77 13.91
N GLN A 239 3.20 -5.56 12.62
CA GLN A 239 4.14 -5.89 11.57
C GLN A 239 5.50 -5.27 11.97
N GLY A 240 6.31 -5.98 12.76
CA GLY A 240 7.71 -5.60 12.97
C GLY A 240 8.29 -5.55 14.39
N SER A 241 7.63 -5.97 15.49
CA SER A 241 8.32 -5.99 16.79
C SER A 241 8.08 -7.25 17.63
N GLY A 242 8.85 -8.29 17.32
CA GLY A 242 9.85 -8.77 18.28
C GLY A 242 9.46 -9.83 19.31
N ARG A 243 8.22 -10.31 19.41
CA ARG A 243 7.94 -11.54 20.14
C ARG A 243 7.66 -12.68 19.16
N PRO A 244 8.53 -13.71 19.10
CA PRO A 244 8.21 -14.92 18.37
C PRO A 244 6.86 -15.44 18.88
N GLY A 245 5.92 -15.73 17.98
CA GLY A 245 4.68 -16.40 18.37
C GLY A 245 5.01 -17.68 19.16
N ALA A 246 4.12 -18.06 20.08
CA ALA A 246 4.26 -19.34 20.77
C ALA A 246 4.35 -20.45 19.72
N ARG A 247 5.41 -21.25 19.81
CA ARG A 247 5.62 -22.41 18.94
C ARG A 247 4.55 -23.46 19.22
N THR A 248 4.05 -24.09 18.18
CA THR A 248 3.30 -25.33 18.35
C THR A 248 4.26 -26.48 18.67
N PRO A 249 3.82 -27.54 19.37
CA PRO A 249 4.64 -28.73 19.61
C PRO A 249 5.19 -29.35 18.32
N GLN A 250 4.39 -29.34 17.24
CA GLN A 250 4.81 -29.83 15.93
C GLN A 250 5.95 -28.99 15.33
N GLN A 251 5.86 -27.66 15.41
CA GLN A 251 6.94 -26.77 14.96
C GLN A 251 8.22 -26.96 15.77
N GLU A 252 8.12 -27.25 17.07
CA GLU A 252 9.28 -27.59 17.89
C GLU A 252 9.92 -28.91 17.44
N GLN A 253 9.12 -29.95 17.22
CA GLN A 253 9.62 -31.24 16.76
C GLN A 253 10.30 -31.14 15.39
N THR A 254 9.65 -30.50 14.41
CA THR A 254 10.23 -30.29 13.07
C THR A 254 11.52 -29.46 13.15
N LEU A 255 11.58 -28.44 14.03
CA LEU A 255 12.80 -27.68 14.25
C LEU A 255 13.94 -28.56 14.78
N ARG A 256 13.66 -29.45 15.76
CA ARG A 256 14.67 -30.36 16.33
C ARG A 256 15.17 -31.39 15.32
N GLU A 257 14.28 -31.97 14.53
CA GLU A 257 14.61 -32.98 13.50
C GLU A 257 15.48 -32.41 12.38
N MET A 258 15.21 -31.17 11.97
CA MET A 258 15.97 -30.51 10.91
C MET A 258 17.25 -29.80 11.43
N TRP A 259 17.43 -29.68 12.75
CA TRP A 259 18.56 -28.96 13.31
C TRP A 259 19.87 -29.72 13.11
N GLY A 260 20.83 -29.07 12.46
CA GLY A 260 22.16 -29.64 12.16
C GLY A 260 22.26 -30.29 10.78
N THR A 261 21.13 -30.59 10.13
CA THR A 261 21.08 -31.16 8.77
C THR A 261 20.59 -30.18 7.72
N ALA A 262 19.77 -29.20 8.09
CA ALA A 262 19.21 -28.19 7.20
C ALA A 262 19.68 -26.77 7.53
N THR A 263 19.65 -25.90 6.52
CA THR A 263 19.94 -24.47 6.67
C THR A 263 18.78 -23.73 7.36
N ASN A 264 19.06 -22.57 7.97
CA ASN A 264 18.02 -21.72 8.56
C ASN A 264 16.91 -21.33 7.57
N VAL A 265 17.22 -21.24 6.26
CA VAL A 265 16.24 -20.92 5.20
C VAL A 265 15.27 -22.09 5.01
N GLU A 266 15.78 -23.31 4.93
CA GLU A 266 14.97 -24.52 4.74
C GLU A 266 14.08 -24.78 5.95
N ILE A 267 14.65 -24.65 7.16
CA ILE A 267 13.91 -24.76 8.42
C ILE A 267 12.79 -23.72 8.48
N ALA A 268 13.08 -22.46 8.13
CA ALA A 268 12.09 -21.38 8.15
C ALA A 268 10.93 -21.65 7.17
N ARG A 269 11.27 -22.14 5.97
CA ARG A 269 10.29 -22.52 4.96
C ARG A 269 9.41 -23.67 5.44
N ALA A 270 10.00 -24.73 6.01
CA ALA A 270 9.27 -25.88 6.53
C ALA A 270 8.32 -25.49 7.68
N LEU A 271 8.74 -24.57 8.56
CA LEU A 271 7.95 -24.12 9.71
C LEU A 271 6.94 -23.02 9.39
N GLY A 272 6.96 -22.45 8.18
CA GLY A 272 6.12 -21.31 7.80
C GLY A 272 6.43 -20.04 8.58
N VAL A 273 7.70 -19.82 8.97
CA VAL A 273 8.13 -18.64 9.75
C VAL A 273 9.18 -17.82 9.03
N ASN A 274 9.40 -16.59 9.50
CA ASN A 274 10.51 -15.76 9.02
C ASN A 274 11.86 -16.42 9.38
N GLN A 275 12.84 -16.39 8.48
CA GLN A 275 14.19 -16.93 8.70
C GLN A 275 14.86 -16.40 9.99
N ALA A 276 14.64 -15.13 10.34
CA ALA A 276 15.18 -14.53 11.56
C ALA A 276 14.55 -15.08 12.86
N THR A 277 13.45 -15.83 12.77
CA THR A 277 12.79 -16.49 13.91
C THR A 277 13.49 -17.78 14.29
N VAL A 278 14.04 -18.51 13.32
CA VAL A 278 14.68 -19.82 13.52
C VAL A 278 15.81 -19.80 14.56
N PRO A 279 16.82 -18.90 14.48
CA PRO A 279 17.88 -18.87 15.49
C PRO A 279 17.38 -18.47 16.89
N LYS A 280 16.34 -17.63 16.97
CA LYS A 280 15.71 -17.26 18.25
C LYS A 280 14.99 -18.45 18.87
N TRP A 281 14.30 -19.21 18.03
CA TRP A 281 13.65 -20.45 18.44
C TRP A 281 14.69 -21.48 18.90
N ALA A 282 15.72 -21.73 18.11
CA ALA A 282 16.78 -22.66 18.49
C ALA A 282 17.44 -22.32 19.83
N ALA A 283 17.80 -21.04 20.03
CA ALA A 283 18.35 -20.56 21.29
C ALA A 283 17.40 -20.80 22.47
N ALA A 284 16.10 -20.55 22.29
CA ALA A 284 15.08 -20.79 23.31
C ALA A 284 14.83 -22.29 23.60
N LEU A 285 15.35 -23.21 22.78
CA LEU A 285 15.31 -24.66 23.03
C LEU A 285 16.65 -25.23 23.52
N GLY A 286 17.66 -24.37 23.71
CA GLY A 286 19.02 -24.79 24.05
C GLY A 286 19.76 -25.51 22.93
N LEU A 287 19.34 -25.34 21.66
CA LEU A 287 20.04 -25.92 20.52
C LEU A 287 21.31 -25.12 20.19
N PRO A 288 22.43 -25.77 19.86
CA PRO A 288 23.68 -25.08 19.53
C PRO A 288 23.54 -24.27 18.23
N PRO A 289 24.24 -23.13 18.07
CA PRO A 289 24.16 -22.35 16.84
C PRO A 289 24.66 -23.17 15.64
N LEU A 290 23.93 -23.15 14.52
CA LEU A 290 24.43 -23.70 13.26
C LEU A 290 25.69 -22.94 12.88
N GLY A 291 26.80 -23.65 12.68
CA GLY A 291 28.05 -23.06 12.21
C GLY A 291 27.79 -22.28 10.92
N ARG A 292 28.42 -21.10 10.79
CA ARG A 292 28.38 -20.34 9.53
C ARG A 292 29.10 -21.16 8.47
N SER A 293 28.33 -21.89 7.67
CA SER A 293 28.79 -22.56 6.44
C SER A 293 28.74 -21.57 5.30
#